data_AF-A0ABD8B2Z5-F1
#
_entry.id   AF-A0ABD8B2Z5-F1
#
_cell.length_a   1.000
_cell.length_b   1.000
_cell.length_c   1.000
_cell.angle_alpha   90.00
_cell.angle_beta   90.00
_cell.angle_gamma   90.00
#
_symmetry.space_group_name_H-M   'P 1'
#
loop_
_entity.id
_entity.type
_entity.pdbx_description
1 polymer ?
#
loop_
_entity_poly.entity_id
_entity_poly.type
_entity_poly.pdbx_seq_one_letter_code
_entity_poly.pdbx_strand_id
1 'polypeptide(L)'
;MNNEIVVPIDITQEEKSILAVLSIRQFLIIFPTLVFCGVFFIFGGLPFLDGGAEWIGKLILFVILGAIAAFFAFFKFDKHEQYASEFVVSRIKFLRSQKTFTHN
;
A
#
# COMPACT_ATOMS: atom_id res chain seq x y z
N MET A 1 13.26 13.66 34.78
CA MET A 1 12.48 12.59 34.12
C MET A 1 11.23 13.27 33.55
N ASN A 2 11.21 13.49 32.24
CA ASN A 2 10.05 14.07 31.57
C ASN A 2 8.98 12.97 31.45
N ASN A 3 7.91 13.09 32.23
CA ASN A 3 6.69 12.31 32.02
C ASN A 3 6.03 12.82 30.74
N GLU A 4 6.33 12.19 29.61
CA GLU A 4 5.50 12.32 28.42
C GLU A 4 4.12 11.78 28.77
N ILE A 5 3.17 12.69 28.97
CA ILE A 5 1.75 12.36 29.07
C ILE A 5 1.38 11.86 27.68
N VAL A 6 1.40 10.54 27.51
CA VAL A 6 0.84 9.87 26.33
C VAL A 6 -0.66 10.07 26.41
N VAL A 7 -1.14 11.16 25.81
CA VAL A 7 -2.58 11.39 25.64
C VAL A 7 -3.07 10.29 24.70
N PRO A 8 -4.01 9.42 25.13
CA PRO A 8 -4.61 8.45 24.22
C PRO A 8 -5.33 9.27 23.15
N ILE A 9 -4.87 9.13 21.90
CA ILE A 9 -5.57 9.70 20.76
C ILE A 9 -6.87 8.90 20.69
N ASP A 10 -7.97 9.48 21.16
CA ASP A 10 -9.31 8.91 21.00
C ASP A 10 -9.69 9.04 19.52
N ILE A 11 -9.14 8.12 18.73
CA ILE A 11 -9.50 7.94 17.32
C ILE A 11 -11.01 7.70 17.31
N THR A 12 -11.75 8.55 16.61
CA THR A 12 -13.20 8.42 16.49
C THR A 12 -13.55 7.02 15.95
N GLN A 13 -14.70 6.46 16.34
CA GLN A 13 -15.09 5.09 15.90
C GLN A 13 -15.04 4.94 14.37
N GLU A 14 -15.28 6.02 13.64
CA GLU A 14 -15.18 6.07 12.18
C GLU A 14 -13.73 5.89 11.68
N GLU A 15 -12.76 6.60 12.24
CA GLU A 15 -11.35 6.47 11.86
C GLU A 15 -10.78 5.08 12.20
N LYS A 16 -11.20 4.46 13.31
CA LYS A 16 -10.85 3.07 13.64
C LYS A 16 -11.37 2.09 12.58
N SER A 17 -12.59 2.31 12.11
CA SER A 17 -13.19 1.47 11.06
C SER A 17 -12.46 1.63 9.72
N ILE A 18 -12.06 2.86 9.36
CA ILE A 18 -11.31 3.16 8.14
C ILE A 18 -9.91 2.53 8.20
N LEU A 19 -9.24 2.63 9.34
CA LEU A 19 -7.92 2.04 9.56
C LEU A 19 -7.98 0.51 9.51
N ALA A 20 -9.03 -0.09 10.07
CA ALA A 20 -9.29 -1.53 10.00
C ALA A 20 -9.56 -2.01 8.57
N VAL A 21 -10.31 -1.25 7.76
CA VAL A 21 -10.56 -1.59 6.36
C VAL A 21 -9.28 -1.49 5.52
N LEU A 22 -8.47 -0.46 5.75
CA LEU A 22 -7.16 -0.29 5.11
C LEU A 22 -6.20 -1.43 5.47
N SER A 23 -6.14 -1.82 6.75
CA SER A 23 -5.26 -2.91 7.21
C SER A 23 -5.71 -4.27 6.66
N ILE A 24 -7.02 -4.54 6.59
CA ILE A 24 -7.55 -5.77 5.99
C ILE A 24 -7.21 -5.83 4.49
N ARG A 25 -7.37 -4.72 3.76
CA ARG A 25 -7.03 -4.69 2.32
C ARG A 25 -5.54 -4.90 2.07
N GLN A 26 -4.69 -4.26 2.86
CA GLN A 26 -3.25 -4.48 2.82
C GLN A 26 -2.92 -5.95 3.09
N PHE A 27 -3.53 -6.55 4.11
CA PHE A 27 -3.35 -7.96 4.40
C PHE A 27 -3.78 -8.85 3.23
N LEU A 28 -4.98 -8.64 2.68
CA LEU A 28 -5.51 -9.46 1.57
C LEU A 28 -4.72 -9.37 0.27
N ILE A 29 -3.96 -8.29 0.04
CA ILE A 29 -3.15 -8.12 -1.19
C ILE A 29 -1.70 -8.50 -0.93
N ILE A 30 -1.10 -7.97 0.14
CA ILE A 30 0.33 -8.16 0.43
C ILE A 30 0.60 -9.60 0.87
N PHE A 31 -0.24 -10.19 1.72
CA PHE A 31 0.01 -11.53 2.25
C PHE A 31 0.02 -12.62 1.15
N PRO A 32 -1.00 -12.72 0.26
CA PRO A 32 -0.94 -13.69 -0.82
C PRO A 32 0.22 -13.44 -1.79
N THR A 33 0.55 -12.16 -2.06
CA THR A 33 1.70 -11.82 -2.91
C THR A 33 3.00 -12.32 -2.29
N LEU A 34 3.22 -12.09 -0.99
CA LEU A 34 4.41 -12.56 -0.28
C LEU A 34 4.49 -14.09 -0.24
N VAL A 35 3.37 -14.77 0.02
CA VAL A 35 3.31 -16.24 0.00
C VAL A 35 3.64 -16.78 -1.38
N PHE A 36 3.01 -16.26 -2.43
CA PHE A 36 3.28 -16.66 -3.81
C PHE A 36 4.75 -16.44 -4.18
N CYS A 37 5.27 -15.24 -3.91
CA CYS A 37 6.65 -14.92 -4.20
C CYS A 37 7.64 -15.79 -3.41
N GLY A 38 7.35 -16.10 -2.14
CA GLY A 38 8.18 -16.98 -1.32
C GLY A 38 8.20 -18.41 -1.84
N VAL A 39 7.03 -18.97 -2.19
CA VAL A 39 6.93 -20.30 -2.81
C VAL A 39 7.65 -20.33 -4.16
N PHE A 40 7.48 -19.31 -5.00
CA PHE A 40 8.15 -19.21 -6.29
C PHE A 40 9.68 -19.05 -6.14
N PHE A 41 10.14 -18.40 -5.08
CA PHE A 41 11.58 -18.27 -4.81
C PHE A 41 12.24 -19.64 -4.53
N ILE A 42 11.53 -20.51 -3.80
CA ILE A 42 12.01 -21.82 -3.38
C ILE A 42 11.83 -22.87 -4.48
N PHE A 43 10.66 -22.92 -5.11
CA PHE A 43 10.27 -24.00 -6.03
C PHE A 43 10.13 -23.58 -7.49
N GLY A 44 9.98 -22.28 -7.76
CA GLY A 44 9.90 -21.77 -9.12
C GLY A 44 11.28 -21.74 -9.76
N GLY A 45 11.34 -21.90 -11.09
CA GLY A 45 12.56 -21.71 -11.86
C GLY A 45 12.31 -20.67 -12.95
N LEU A 46 13.29 -19.82 -13.23
CA LEU A 46 13.21 -18.92 -14.38
C LEU A 46 13.81 -19.65 -15.59
N PRO A 47 13.02 -19.93 -16.64
CA PRO A 47 13.60 -20.47 -17.86
C PRO A 47 14.64 -19.46 -18.38
N PHE A 48 15.74 -19.95 -18.96
CA PHE A 48 16.84 -19.17 -19.54
C PHE A 48 17.86 -18.55 -18.57
N LEU A 49 17.68 -18.68 -17.25
CA LEU A 49 18.67 -18.24 -16.26
C LEU A 49 19.13 -19.44 -15.43
N ASP A 50 20.43 -19.48 -15.11
CA ASP A 50 21.02 -20.54 -14.30
C ASP A 50 21.96 -19.94 -13.23
N GLY A 51 22.16 -20.69 -12.15
CA GLY A 51 23.03 -20.34 -11.03
C GLY A 51 22.72 -18.97 -10.41
N GLY A 52 23.75 -18.12 -10.26
CA GLY A 52 23.61 -16.82 -9.61
C GLY A 52 22.70 -15.83 -10.36
N ALA A 53 22.60 -15.96 -11.69
CA ALA A 53 21.73 -15.10 -12.49
C ALA A 53 20.25 -15.40 -12.26
N GLU A 54 19.89 -16.66 -12.02
CA GLU A 54 18.53 -17.07 -11.68
C GLU A 54 18.10 -16.45 -10.33
N TRP A 55 18.99 -16.48 -9.34
CA TRP A 55 18.72 -15.91 -8.02
C TRP A 55 18.50 -14.39 -8.06
N ILE A 56 19.34 -13.68 -8.81
CA ILE A 56 19.18 -12.24 -9.06
C ILE A 56 17.87 -11.96 -9.82
N GLY A 57 17.56 -12.76 -10.84
CA GLY A 57 16.32 -12.64 -11.61
C GLY A 57 15.08 -12.78 -10.73
N LYS A 58 15.06 -13.79 -9.85
CA LYS A 58 13.99 -13.99 -8.87
C LYS A 58 13.87 -12.81 -7.89
N LEU A 59 14.99 -12.25 -7.45
CA LEU A 59 15.00 -11.09 -6.54
C LEU A 59 14.43 -9.83 -7.22
N ILE A 60 14.78 -9.59 -8.49
CA ILE A 60 14.19 -8.49 -9.27
C ILE A 60 12.67 -8.70 -9.42
N LEU A 61 12.25 -9.92 -9.73
CA LEU A 61 10.84 -10.27 -9.88
C LEU A 61 10.06 -10.05 -8.57
N PHE A 62 10.66 -10.43 -7.44
CA PHE A 62 10.13 -10.16 -6.10
C PHE A 62 9.92 -8.67 -5.85
N VAL A 63 10.92 -7.84 -6.17
CA VAL A 63 10.83 -6.38 -5.98
C VAL A 63 9.73 -5.76 -6.85
N ILE A 64 9.63 -6.17 -8.12
CA ILE A 64 8.62 -5.65 -9.04
C ILE A 64 7.21 -6.04 -8.58
N LEU A 65 6.97 -7.31 -8.28
CA LEU A 65 5.66 -7.78 -7.81
C LEU A 65 5.30 -7.16 -6.46
N GLY A 66 6.27 -7.04 -5.55
CA GLY A 66 6.11 -6.38 -4.26
C GLY A 66 5.74 -4.91 -4.41
N ALA A 67 6.37 -4.18 -5.33
CA ALA A 67 6.05 -2.79 -5.61
C ALA A 67 4.63 -2.62 -6.19
N ILE A 68 4.22 -3.49 -7.11
CA ILE A 68 2.87 -3.49 -7.68
C ILE A 68 1.82 -3.80 -6.60
N ALA A 69 2.06 -4.82 -5.76
CA ALA A 69 1.16 -5.19 -4.68
C ALA A 69 1.06 -4.09 -3.62
N ALA A 70 2.18 -3.45 -3.25
CA ALA A 70 2.17 -2.30 -2.37
C ALA A 70 1.37 -1.14 -2.97
N PHE A 71 1.58 -0.84 -4.25
CA PHE A 71 0.80 0.19 -4.94
C PHE A 71 -0.70 -0.09 -4.85
N PHE A 72 -1.16 -1.31 -5.14
CA PHE A 72 -2.58 -1.65 -5.04
C PHE A 72 -3.10 -1.70 -3.59
N ALA A 73 -2.27 -2.08 -2.63
CA ALA A 73 -2.65 -2.15 -1.22
C ALA A 73 -2.89 -0.76 -0.63
N PHE A 74 -2.00 0.20 -0.92
CA PHE A 74 -2.05 1.55 -0.36
C PHE A 74 -2.87 2.52 -1.20
N PHE A 75 -2.94 2.32 -2.53
CA PHE A 75 -3.75 3.16 -3.40
C PHE A 75 -5.16 2.56 -3.55
N LYS A 76 -6.14 3.22 -2.93
CA LYS A 76 -7.56 2.86 -3.08
C LYS A 76 -8.07 3.47 -4.39
N PHE A 77 -8.19 2.65 -5.43
CA PHE A 77 -9.05 2.99 -6.56
C PHE A 77 -10.48 2.93 -6.05
N ASP A 78 -11.09 4.08 -5.78
CA ASP A 78 -12.50 4.13 -5.40
C ASP A 78 -13.37 3.67 -6.57
N LYS A 79 -14.55 3.12 -6.24
CA LYS A 79 -15.48 2.43 -7.16
C LYS A 79 -15.99 3.29 -8.34
N HIS A 80 -15.66 4.57 -8.36
CA HIS A 80 -15.93 5.44 -9.50
C HIS A 80 -14.70 5.43 -10.40
N GLU A 81 -14.91 5.01 -11.64
CA GLU A 81 -13.95 4.96 -12.75
C GLU A 81 -13.26 6.33 -12.97
N GLN A 82 -12.36 6.70 -12.07
CA GLN A 82 -11.52 7.88 -12.22
C GLN A 82 -10.15 7.40 -12.64
N TYR A 83 -9.71 7.90 -13.80
CA TYR A 83 -8.34 7.74 -14.23
C TYR A 83 -7.41 8.25 -13.12
N ALA A 84 -6.23 7.63 -12.94
CA ALA A 84 -5.29 8.03 -11.89
C ALA A 84 -4.95 9.53 -11.93
N SER A 85 -5.00 10.14 -13.12
CA SER A 85 -4.89 11.58 -13.34
C SER A 85 -6.01 12.38 -12.65
N GLU A 86 -7.26 11.94 -12.73
CA GLU A 86 -8.42 12.61 -12.14
C GLU A 86 -8.43 12.49 -10.61
N PHE A 87 -7.97 11.36 -10.07
CA PHE A 87 -7.82 11.19 -8.62
C PHE A 87 -6.77 12.15 -8.04
N VAL A 88 -5.62 12.31 -8.70
CA VAL A 88 -4.58 13.25 -8.26
C VAL A 88 -5.08 14.68 -8.32
N VAL A 89 -5.76 15.06 -9.42
CA VAL A 89 -6.32 16.41 -9.59
C VAL A 89 -7.40 16.70 -8.54
N SER A 90 -8.31 15.76 -8.27
CA SER A 90 -9.35 15.92 -7.25
C SER A 90 -8.77 16.01 -5.84
N ARG A 91 -7.73 15.21 -5.53
CA ARG A 91 -7.02 15.27 -4.25
C ARG A 91 -6.31 16.61 -4.03
N ILE A 92 -5.65 17.14 -5.06
CA ILE A 92 -5.00 18.47 -5.00
C ILE A 92 -6.05 19.57 -4.80
N LYS A 93 -7.18 19.52 -5.52
CA LYS A 93 -8.28 20.47 -5.37
C LYS A 93 -8.89 20.41 -3.96
N PHE A 94 -9.05 19.21 -3.41
CA PHE A 94 -9.55 19.01 -2.04
C PHE A 94 -8.59 19.55 -0.98
N LEU A 95 -7.28 19.32 -1.11
CA LEU A 95 -6.28 19.89 -0.21
C LEU A 95 -6.23 21.42 -0.29
N ARG A 96 -6.48 21.99 -1.47
CA ARG A 96 -6.61 23.45 -1.65
C ARG A 96 -7.91 23.98 -1.04
N SER A 97 -9.04 23.27 -1.19
CA SER A 97 -10.33 23.73 -0.65
C SER A 97 -10.35 23.72 0.87
N GLN A 98 -9.63 22.80 1.52
CA GLN A 98 -9.48 22.83 2.99
C GLN A 98 -8.84 24.14 3.49
N LYS A 99 -7.94 24.76 2.71
CA LYS A 99 -7.32 26.05 3.04
C LYS A 99 -8.24 27.26 2.83
N THR A 100 -9.36 27.09 2.12
CA THR A 100 -10.32 28.17 1.86
C THR A 100 -11.45 28.21 2.90
N PHE A 101 -11.68 27.10 3.63
CA PHE A 101 -12.71 26.99 4.67
C PHE A 101 -12.14 26.91 6.10
N THR A 102 -10.82 27.06 6.29
CA THR A 102 -10.27 27.36 7.62
C THR A 102 -10.44 28.86 7.87
N HIS A 103 -11.64 29.25 8.30
CA HIS A 103 -11.84 30.53 8.97
C HIS A 103 -11.39 30.36 10.41
N ASN A 104 -10.16 30.83 10.70
CA ASN A 104 -9.72 31.38 11.97
C ASN A 104 -8.48 32.23 11.70
#